data_AF-A0A355E7N4-F1
#
_entry.id   AF-A0A355E7N4-F1
#
_cell.length_a   1.000
_cell.length_b   1.000
_cell.length_c   1.000
_cell.angle_alpha   90.00
_cell.angle_beta   90.00
_cell.angle_gamma   90.00
#
_symmetry.space_group_name_H-M   'P 1'
#
loop_
_entity.id
_entity.type
_entity.pdbx_description
1 polymer ?
#
loop_
_entity_poly.entity_id
_entity_poly.type
_entity_poly.pdbx_seq_one_letter_code
_entity_poly.pdbx_strand_id
1 'polypeptide(L)'
;MDPRQQPASRHLARGSLPCADAVAGYPEGHERAFNGGGRTAAFQRLECRRALFCRRRLARRQFVRGLGVKIYPIVEGHGEVQAVPVLLRRLLSQAQCHRVDVGRPILRTQAQFRSQEEIQKAVRLALLQPDCAAVVILFDGEDDCPKDAAEKVRAWARGAAGQIPCDVVIAYREYETWFLAAVESLRGKCGISDVAAAPDNPESRRDAKGALEEFMPERRAYSETLDQPAMSAVFDMGRAHRRSRSFRKLVKAVGEILSQLHQPLTAWPPPQWQDVGAQ
;
A
#
# COMPACT_ATOMS: atom_id res chain seq x y z
N MET A 1 6.96 -28.50 -55.76
CA MET A 1 7.49 -29.87 -55.87
C MET A 1 8.75 -29.96 -54.99
N ASP A 2 8.60 -30.65 -53.85
CA ASP A 2 9.49 -31.65 -53.21
C ASP A 2 11.06 -31.54 -53.27
N PRO A 3 11.84 -32.15 -52.33
CA PRO A 3 11.93 -31.96 -50.87
C PRO A 3 13.38 -32.02 -50.28
N ARG A 4 13.44 -32.00 -48.93
CA ARG A 4 14.49 -32.49 -48.00
C ARG A 4 15.63 -31.52 -47.67
N GLN A 5 15.79 -31.22 -46.37
CA GLN A 5 16.78 -31.90 -45.52
C GLN A 5 16.71 -31.42 -44.05
N GLN A 6 16.54 -32.38 -43.13
CA GLN A 6 17.03 -32.33 -41.74
C GLN A 6 18.51 -32.73 -41.71
N PRO A 7 19.25 -32.38 -40.65
CA PRO A 7 19.67 -33.39 -39.64
C PRO A 7 19.72 -32.75 -38.23
N ALA A 8 20.09 -33.37 -37.11
CA ALA A 8 20.11 -34.74 -36.57
C ALA A 8 20.62 -34.56 -35.11
N SER A 9 19.99 -35.23 -34.16
CA SER A 9 20.40 -35.27 -32.75
C SER A 9 21.70 -36.04 -32.54
N ARG A 10 22.54 -35.62 -31.57
CA ARG A 10 23.58 -36.47 -30.96
C ARG A 10 23.57 -36.36 -29.43
N HIS A 11 23.54 -37.56 -28.85
CA HIS A 11 23.66 -37.93 -27.45
C HIS A 11 25.04 -37.66 -26.83
N LEU A 12 25.06 -37.33 -25.54
CA LEU A 12 25.97 -37.83 -24.48
C LEU A 12 25.14 -37.78 -23.17
N ALA A 13 24.62 -38.86 -22.57
CA ALA A 13 25.21 -40.07 -21.98
C ALA A 13 25.68 -39.90 -20.52
N ARG A 14 25.00 -40.68 -19.65
CA ARG A 14 25.44 -41.37 -18.41
C ARG A 14 25.24 -40.71 -17.04
N GLY A 15 24.61 -41.49 -16.14
CA GLY A 15 24.66 -41.30 -14.69
C GLY A 15 23.59 -42.08 -13.92
N SER A 16 23.60 -43.41 -14.00
CA SER A 16 22.69 -44.36 -13.35
C SER A 16 22.83 -44.41 -11.82
N LEU A 17 21.73 -44.60 -11.08
CA LEU A 17 21.72 -45.33 -9.79
C LEU A 17 20.43 -46.16 -9.64
N PRO A 18 20.49 -47.35 -9.00
CA PRO A 18 19.50 -48.41 -9.15
C PRO A 18 18.42 -48.46 -8.05
N CYS A 19 17.33 -49.13 -8.41
CA CYS A 19 16.25 -49.58 -7.55
C CYS A 19 16.58 -50.96 -6.95
N ALA A 20 16.22 -51.22 -5.70
CA ALA A 20 15.97 -52.57 -5.20
C ALA A 20 15.06 -52.54 -3.95
N ASP A 21 13.99 -53.31 -4.04
CA ASP A 21 13.00 -53.62 -3.02
C ASP A 21 13.58 -54.37 -1.80
N ALA A 22 12.96 -54.20 -0.63
CA ALA A 22 12.79 -55.29 0.34
C ALA A 22 11.67 -54.97 1.34
N VAL A 23 10.67 -55.85 1.31
CA VAL A 23 9.53 -56.00 2.24
C VAL A 23 10.01 -56.66 3.54
N ALA A 24 9.54 -56.22 4.71
CA ALA A 24 9.09 -57.07 5.82
C ALA A 24 8.78 -56.29 7.12
N GLY A 25 7.67 -56.64 7.77
CA GLY A 25 7.60 -56.67 9.24
C GLY A 25 6.71 -55.64 9.94
N TYR A 26 5.40 -55.89 9.99
CA TYR A 26 4.55 -55.40 11.08
C TYR A 26 4.74 -56.29 12.31
N PRO A 27 4.79 -55.71 13.52
CA PRO A 27 4.23 -56.35 14.69
C PRO A 27 3.08 -55.53 15.28
N GLU A 28 1.99 -56.24 15.58
CA GLU A 28 0.87 -55.77 16.39
C GLU A 28 1.26 -55.60 17.87
N GLY A 29 0.54 -54.71 18.55
CA GLY A 29 0.19 -54.85 19.97
C GLY A 29 1.09 -54.14 20.99
N HIS A 30 0.63 -53.00 21.52
CA HIS A 30 0.28 -52.87 22.94
C HIS A 30 -0.18 -51.43 23.27
N GLU A 31 -1.35 -51.33 23.91
CA GLU A 31 -1.77 -50.18 24.70
C GLU A 31 -0.67 -49.72 25.67
N ARG A 32 -0.40 -48.41 25.70
CA ARG A 32 0.06 -47.71 26.90
C ARG A 32 -0.23 -46.22 26.77
N ALA A 33 -1.00 -45.73 27.75
CA ALA A 33 -1.28 -44.33 27.99
C ALA A 33 0.01 -43.50 28.08
N PHE A 34 0.05 -42.36 27.39
CA PHE A 34 1.05 -41.31 27.62
C PHE A 34 0.36 -39.98 27.92
N ASN A 35 0.34 -39.66 29.22
CA ASN A 35 0.29 -38.30 29.72
C ASN A 35 1.44 -37.49 29.10
N GLY A 36 1.12 -36.32 28.54
CA GLY A 36 2.10 -35.52 27.81
C GLY A 36 1.73 -34.04 27.69
N GLY A 37 1.26 -33.43 28.79
CA GLY A 37 1.17 -31.98 28.92
C GLY A 37 2.57 -31.36 28.88
N GLY A 38 3.04 -31.00 27.69
CA GLY A 38 4.41 -30.47 27.54
C GLY A 38 4.71 -29.66 26.28
N ARG A 39 3.78 -29.53 25.32
CA ARG A 39 4.06 -28.82 24.05
C ARG A 39 3.38 -27.46 23.90
N THR A 40 2.36 -27.14 24.70
CA THR A 40 1.65 -25.85 24.64
C THR A 40 2.41 -24.70 25.32
N ALA A 41 3.18 -24.99 26.38
CA ALA A 41 3.86 -23.96 27.15
C ALA A 41 5.12 -23.39 26.48
N ALA A 42 5.76 -24.12 25.56
CA ALA A 42 6.97 -23.65 24.86
C ALA A 42 6.62 -22.67 23.72
N PHE A 43 5.52 -22.92 23.00
CA PHE A 43 5.03 -22.04 21.94
C PHE A 43 4.48 -20.71 22.51
N GLN A 44 3.70 -20.79 23.60
CA GLN A 44 3.24 -19.59 24.32
C GLN A 44 4.38 -18.74 24.89
N ARG A 45 5.50 -19.35 25.32
CA ARG A 45 6.66 -18.59 25.82
C ARG A 45 7.43 -17.85 24.74
N LEU A 46 7.45 -18.33 23.50
CA LEU A 46 8.13 -17.67 22.38
C LEU A 46 7.32 -16.49 21.83
N GLU A 47 6.00 -16.64 21.72
CA GLU A 47 5.10 -15.54 21.37
C GLU A 47 5.07 -14.46 22.46
N CYS A 48 5.06 -14.86 23.74
CA CYS A 48 5.09 -13.93 24.86
C CYS A 48 6.44 -13.18 24.93
N ARG A 49 7.57 -13.82 24.59
CA ARG A 49 8.88 -13.15 24.50
C ARG A 49 8.98 -12.15 23.33
N ARG A 50 8.38 -12.42 22.17
CA ARG A 50 8.30 -11.43 21.05
C ARG A 50 7.36 -10.27 21.39
N ALA A 51 6.22 -10.54 22.04
CA ALA A 51 5.30 -9.51 22.51
C ALA A 51 5.92 -8.62 23.60
N LEU A 52 6.69 -9.19 24.54
CA LEU A 52 7.44 -8.43 25.54
C LEU A 52 8.60 -7.63 24.95
N PHE A 53 9.26 -8.12 23.89
CA PHE A 53 10.32 -7.37 23.20
C PHE A 53 9.76 -6.14 22.46
N CYS A 54 8.59 -6.26 21.80
CA CYS A 54 7.86 -5.12 21.27
C CYS A 54 7.45 -4.14 22.38
N ARG A 55 6.90 -4.63 23.50
CA ARG A 55 6.49 -3.77 24.63
C ARG A 55 7.66 -3.01 25.26
N ARG A 56 8.83 -3.62 25.38
CA ARG A 56 10.03 -2.95 25.96
C ARG A 56 10.66 -1.91 25.04
N ARG A 57 10.54 -2.05 23.71
CA ARG A 57 10.99 -1.02 22.75
C ARG A 57 10.01 0.17 22.70
N LEU A 58 8.72 -0.08 22.84
CA LEU A 58 7.68 0.94 22.85
C LEU A 58 7.71 1.80 24.13
N ALA A 59 7.96 1.20 25.29
CA ALA A 59 8.00 1.92 26.58
C ALA A 59 9.24 2.82 26.78
N ARG A 60 10.26 2.72 25.92
CA ARG A 60 11.52 3.50 26.00
C ARG A 60 11.79 4.39 24.79
N ARG A 61 10.80 4.67 23.93
CA ARG A 61 10.89 5.81 23.00
C ARG A 61 10.65 7.11 23.78
N GLN A 62 11.56 7.41 24.73
CA GLN A 62 11.93 8.80 24.96
C GLN A 62 12.29 9.35 23.59
N PHE A 63 11.49 10.31 23.13
CA PHE A 63 11.72 11.14 21.96
C PHE A 63 13.24 11.40 21.82
N VAL A 64 13.92 10.62 20.99
CA VAL A 64 15.30 10.92 20.63
C VAL A 64 15.18 12.13 19.72
N ARG A 65 15.26 13.32 20.32
CA ARG A 65 15.35 14.61 19.62
C ARG A 65 16.50 14.50 18.63
N GLY A 66 16.20 14.24 17.35
CA GLY A 66 17.21 14.23 16.29
C GLY A 66 16.99 13.24 15.15
N LEU A 67 16.23 12.15 15.32
CA LEU A 67 15.90 11.24 14.21
C LEU A 67 14.44 11.47 13.77
N GLY A 68 14.26 11.90 12.51
CA GLY A 68 12.94 12.08 11.92
C GLY A 68 12.14 10.78 11.97
N VAL A 69 10.90 10.87 12.46
CA VAL A 69 9.97 9.73 12.44
C VAL A 69 9.34 9.60 11.06
N LYS A 70 8.98 8.39 10.65
CA LYS A 70 8.43 8.14 9.31
C LYS A 70 7.04 7.50 9.30
N ILE A 71 6.24 7.94 8.34
CA ILE A 71 5.05 7.23 7.87
C ILE A 71 5.49 6.24 6.78
N TYR A 72 5.18 4.96 6.93
CA TYR A 72 5.49 3.94 5.93
C TYR A 72 4.26 3.61 5.09
N PRO A 73 4.29 3.89 3.77
CA PRO A 73 3.21 3.50 2.88
C PRO A 73 3.25 2.00 2.56
N ILE A 74 2.09 1.39 2.38
CA ILE A 74 1.91 0.07 1.75
C ILE A 74 1.04 0.31 0.52
N VAL A 75 1.51 -0.07 -0.65
CA VAL A 75 0.93 0.30 -1.97
C VAL A 75 0.81 -0.91 -2.89
N GLU A 76 -0.02 -0.81 -3.92
CA GLU A 76 -0.32 -1.88 -4.88
C GLU A 76 0.48 -1.77 -6.19
N GLY A 77 0.55 -0.55 -6.74
CA GLY A 77 1.08 -0.28 -8.06
C GLY A 77 2.56 0.09 -8.05
N HIS A 78 3.25 -0.18 -9.16
CA HIS A 78 4.65 0.22 -9.34
C HIS A 78 4.81 1.74 -9.47
N GLY A 79 3.83 2.44 -10.07
CA GLY A 79 3.82 3.90 -10.10
C GLY A 79 3.66 4.51 -8.70
N GLU A 80 2.82 3.90 -7.86
CA GLU A 80 2.52 4.36 -6.50
C GLU A 80 3.76 4.35 -5.60
N VAL A 81 4.69 3.41 -5.82
CA VAL A 81 5.97 3.33 -5.09
C VAL A 81 6.75 4.65 -5.18
N GLN A 82 6.63 5.39 -6.29
CA GLN A 82 7.25 6.70 -6.46
C GLN A 82 6.27 7.84 -6.16
N ALA A 83 5.01 7.70 -6.54
CA ALA A 83 4.00 8.75 -6.44
C ALA A 83 3.52 9.01 -5.00
N VAL A 84 3.25 7.97 -4.23
CA VAL A 84 2.69 8.08 -2.87
C VAL A 84 3.64 8.83 -1.93
N PRO A 85 4.97 8.58 -1.91
CA PRO A 85 5.88 9.40 -1.12
C PRO A 85 5.88 10.88 -1.49
N VAL A 86 5.78 11.20 -2.79
CA VAL A 86 5.68 12.59 -3.25
C VAL A 86 4.40 13.23 -2.72
N LEU A 87 3.26 12.57 -2.90
CA LEU A 87 1.96 13.05 -2.43
C LEU A 87 1.92 13.24 -0.91
N LEU A 88 2.37 12.25 -0.14
CA LEU A 88 2.38 12.33 1.32
C LEU A 88 3.29 13.47 1.81
N ARG A 89 4.48 13.67 1.22
CA ARG A 89 5.32 14.82 1.60
C ARG A 89 4.66 16.16 1.29
N ARG A 90 3.92 16.27 0.18
CA ARG A 90 3.12 17.47 -0.11
C ARG A 90 2.03 17.69 0.94
N LEU A 91 1.32 16.64 1.35
CA LEU A 91 0.33 16.71 2.43
C LEU A 91 0.95 17.13 3.77
N LEU A 92 2.11 16.56 4.12
CA LEU A 92 2.86 16.95 5.32
C LEU A 92 3.30 18.42 5.28
N SER A 93 3.70 18.92 4.10
CA SER A 93 4.03 20.33 3.88
C SER A 93 2.80 21.23 4.07
N GLN A 94 1.63 20.84 3.54
CA GLN A 94 0.36 21.56 3.78
C GLN A 94 -0.03 21.57 5.26
N ALA A 95 0.27 20.50 5.99
CA ALA A 95 0.07 20.40 7.43
C ALA A 95 1.17 21.11 8.26
N GLN A 96 2.17 21.71 7.62
CA GLN A 96 3.36 22.29 8.27
C GLN A 96 4.11 21.31 9.20
N CYS A 97 3.97 20.00 8.94
CA CYS A 97 4.51 18.91 9.73
C CYS A 97 5.88 18.45 9.19
N HIS A 98 6.90 19.30 9.33
CA HIS A 98 8.24 19.05 8.75
C HIS A 98 9.12 18.06 9.52
N ARG A 99 8.67 17.59 10.70
CA ARG A 99 9.41 16.62 11.53
C ARG A 99 9.07 15.16 11.23
N VAL A 100 8.07 14.95 10.38
CA VAL A 100 7.64 13.64 9.89
C VAL A 100 8.13 13.51 8.46
N ASP A 101 8.77 12.40 8.15
CA ASP A 101 9.17 12.05 6.79
C ASP A 101 8.39 10.81 6.31
N VAL A 102 8.58 10.42 5.05
CA VAL A 102 7.89 9.30 4.42
C VAL A 102 8.90 8.21 4.08
N GLY A 103 8.66 7.02 4.63
CA GLY A 103 9.45 5.82 4.38
C GLY A 103 9.27 5.30 2.95
N ARG A 104 10.17 4.42 2.52
CA ARG A 104 10.03 3.74 1.23
C ARG A 104 8.76 2.86 1.26
N PRO A 105 7.86 2.97 0.26
CA PRO A 105 6.67 2.14 0.21
C PRO A 105 6.99 0.65 0.15
N ILE A 106 6.12 -0.14 0.80
CA ILE A 106 6.11 -1.60 0.69
C ILE A 106 5.10 -1.98 -0.39
N LEU A 107 5.60 -2.54 -1.49
CA LEU A 107 4.77 -2.98 -2.60
C LEU A 107 4.09 -4.33 -2.29
N ARG A 108 2.80 -4.43 -2.61
CA ARG A 108 1.98 -5.64 -2.53
C ARG A 108 1.15 -5.79 -3.80
N THR A 109 0.68 -7.00 -4.09
CA THR A 109 -0.23 -7.23 -5.21
C THR A 109 -1.67 -7.03 -4.77
N GLN A 110 -2.58 -6.78 -5.72
CA GLN A 110 -4.00 -6.64 -5.44
C GLN A 110 -4.58 -7.83 -4.65
N ALA A 111 -4.19 -9.05 -5.02
CA ALA A 111 -4.63 -10.27 -4.35
C ALA A 111 -4.23 -10.30 -2.87
N GLN A 112 -3.07 -9.71 -2.53
CA GLN A 112 -2.58 -9.65 -1.15
C GLN A 112 -3.42 -8.70 -0.28
N PHE A 113 -4.05 -7.66 -0.85
CA PHE A 113 -4.95 -6.78 -0.08
C PHE A 113 -6.25 -7.47 0.34
N ARG A 114 -6.61 -8.58 -0.32
CA ARG A 114 -7.78 -9.42 0.04
C ARG A 114 -7.47 -10.47 1.11
N SER A 115 -6.21 -10.58 1.55
CA SER A 115 -5.76 -11.54 2.55
C SER A 115 -5.38 -10.86 3.88
N GLN A 116 -6.06 -11.24 4.96
CA GLN A 116 -5.72 -10.79 6.31
C GLN A 116 -4.26 -11.07 6.65
N GLU A 117 -3.76 -12.26 6.32
CA GLU A 117 -2.39 -12.66 6.65
C GLU A 117 -1.36 -11.77 5.95
N GLU A 118 -1.58 -11.47 4.67
CA GLU A 118 -0.66 -10.68 3.86
C GLU A 118 -0.66 -9.20 4.28
N ILE A 119 -1.83 -8.64 4.61
CA ILE A 119 -1.95 -7.30 5.22
C ILE A 119 -1.17 -7.25 6.53
N GLN A 120 -1.38 -8.21 7.43
CA GLN A 120 -0.69 -8.24 8.72
C GLN A 120 0.83 -8.40 8.55
N LYS A 121 1.29 -9.23 7.59
CA LYS A 121 2.71 -9.34 7.25
C LYS A 121 3.27 -8.00 6.76
N ALA A 122 2.58 -7.32 5.85
CA ALA A 122 3.01 -6.03 5.31
C ALA A 122 3.14 -4.97 6.42
N VAL A 123 2.14 -4.87 7.30
CA VAL A 123 2.19 -3.97 8.46
C VAL A 123 3.37 -4.32 9.36
N ARG A 124 3.57 -5.59 9.71
CA ARG A 124 4.71 -6.02 10.54
C ARG A 124 6.05 -5.66 9.91
N LEU A 125 6.20 -5.75 8.59
CA LEU A 125 7.42 -5.33 7.90
C LEU A 125 7.66 -3.81 8.01
N ALA A 126 6.60 -2.99 7.92
CA ALA A 126 6.70 -1.55 8.16
C ALA A 126 7.13 -1.25 9.59
N LEU A 127 6.60 -1.98 10.58
CA LEU A 127 6.95 -1.80 12.00
C LEU A 127 8.39 -2.22 12.34
N LEU A 128 9.02 -3.08 11.54
CA LEU A 128 10.42 -3.45 11.72
C LEU A 128 11.38 -2.31 11.37
N GLN A 129 10.91 -1.28 10.65
CA GLN A 129 11.73 -0.14 10.30
C GLN A 129 12.00 0.73 11.53
N PRO A 130 13.27 1.10 11.80
CA PRO A 130 13.68 1.69 13.07
C PRO A 130 13.01 3.04 13.37
N ASP A 131 12.68 3.79 12.33
CA ASP A 131 12.06 5.12 12.35
C ASP A 131 10.55 5.09 12.10
N CYS A 132 9.94 3.91 11.96
CA CYS A 132 8.49 3.79 11.75
C CYS A 132 7.72 4.34 12.95
N ALA A 133 6.83 5.30 12.67
CA ALA A 133 5.91 5.87 13.63
C ALA A 133 4.45 5.78 13.19
N ALA A 134 4.17 5.55 11.91
CA ALA A 134 2.83 5.27 11.42
C ALA A 134 2.86 4.47 10.12
N VAL A 135 1.73 3.88 9.75
CA VAL A 135 1.52 3.15 8.51
C VAL A 135 0.30 3.71 7.78
N VAL A 136 0.44 3.94 6.47
CA VAL A 136 -0.69 4.26 5.58
C VAL A 136 -0.77 3.16 4.54
N ILE A 137 -1.91 2.49 4.46
CA ILE A 137 -2.19 1.52 3.42
C ILE A 137 -3.04 2.21 2.35
N LEU A 138 -2.57 2.21 1.12
CA LEU A 138 -3.24 2.82 -0.02
C LEU A 138 -3.28 1.79 -1.15
N PHE A 139 -4.46 1.51 -1.67
CA PHE A 139 -4.62 0.61 -2.82
C PHE A 139 -5.85 1.00 -3.63
N ASP A 140 -5.91 0.48 -4.84
CA ASP A 140 -6.96 0.77 -5.80
C ASP A 140 -8.25 0.02 -5.44
N GLY A 141 -9.37 0.71 -5.58
CA GLY A 141 -10.70 0.16 -5.35
C GLY A 141 -11.19 -0.63 -6.54
N GLU A 142 -12.19 -1.47 -6.31
CA GLU A 142 -12.96 -2.09 -7.39
C GLU A 142 -14.37 -1.51 -7.43
N ASP A 143 -15.27 -2.11 -8.21
CA ASP A 143 -16.69 -1.74 -8.25
C ASP A 143 -17.44 -2.06 -6.93
N ASP A 144 -16.84 -2.80 -5.99
CA ASP A 144 -17.42 -3.10 -4.68
C ASP A 144 -17.46 -1.87 -3.76
N CYS A 145 -18.42 -1.81 -2.82
CA CYS A 145 -18.55 -0.73 -1.84
C CYS A 145 -17.21 -0.47 -1.10
N PRO A 146 -16.52 0.66 -1.34
CA PRO A 146 -15.18 0.89 -0.78
C PRO A 146 -15.19 0.96 0.75
N LYS A 147 -16.34 1.23 1.37
CA LYS A 147 -16.47 1.36 2.82
C LYS A 147 -16.25 0.02 3.53
N ASP A 148 -16.94 -1.03 3.11
CA ASP A 148 -16.89 -2.33 3.80
C ASP A 148 -15.53 -3.00 3.61
N ALA A 149 -14.97 -2.90 2.40
CA ALA A 149 -13.62 -3.34 2.10
C ALA A 149 -12.58 -2.57 2.96
N ALA A 150 -12.68 -1.24 3.02
CA ALA A 150 -11.77 -0.44 3.82
C ALA A 150 -11.87 -0.73 5.32
N GLU A 151 -13.08 -0.93 5.86
CA GLU A 151 -13.29 -1.27 7.27
C GLU A 151 -12.69 -2.63 7.63
N LYS A 152 -12.89 -3.63 6.76
CA LYS A 152 -12.32 -4.97 6.92
C LYS A 152 -10.79 -4.94 6.92
N VAL A 153 -10.17 -4.31 5.91
CA VAL A 153 -8.70 -4.21 5.81
C VAL A 153 -8.15 -3.37 6.95
N ARG A 154 -8.84 -2.29 7.35
CA ARG A 154 -8.46 -1.46 8.51
C ARG A 154 -8.44 -2.25 9.80
N ALA A 155 -9.44 -3.11 10.04
CA ALA A 155 -9.48 -3.95 11.24
C ALA A 155 -8.26 -4.88 11.30
N TRP A 156 -7.93 -5.54 10.18
CA TRP A 156 -6.75 -6.40 10.08
C TRP A 156 -5.44 -5.65 10.30
N ALA A 157 -5.31 -4.49 9.66
CA ALA A 157 -4.11 -3.66 9.72
C ALA A 157 -3.88 -3.10 11.12
N ARG A 158 -4.92 -2.58 11.77
CA ARG A 158 -4.84 -2.07 13.15
C ARG A 158 -4.53 -3.19 14.15
N GLY A 159 -5.10 -4.37 13.95
CA GLY A 159 -4.77 -5.56 14.76
C GLY A 159 -3.28 -5.91 14.74
N ALA A 160 -2.61 -5.74 13.59
CA ALA A 160 -1.16 -5.92 13.47
C ALA A 160 -0.34 -4.71 13.94
N ALA A 161 -0.85 -3.49 13.79
CA ALA A 161 -0.17 -2.25 14.14
C ALA A 161 -0.07 -2.01 15.67
N GLY A 162 -1.03 -2.56 16.42
CA GLY A 162 -1.10 -2.35 17.87
C GLY A 162 -1.35 -0.87 18.20
N GLN A 163 -0.40 -0.23 18.89
CA GLN A 163 -0.50 1.18 19.27
C GLN A 163 0.05 2.14 18.21
N ILE A 164 0.68 1.63 17.15
CA ILE A 164 1.21 2.46 16.07
C ILE A 164 0.06 2.92 15.17
N PRO A 165 -0.10 4.24 14.92
CA PRO A 165 -1.13 4.76 14.03
C PRO A 165 -1.10 4.06 12.67
N CYS A 166 -2.27 3.53 12.27
CA CYS A 166 -2.42 2.77 11.05
C CYS A 166 -3.82 3.03 10.46
N ASP A 167 -3.85 3.51 9.22
CA ASP A 167 -5.10 3.72 8.49
C ASP A 167 -5.01 3.22 7.05
N VAL A 168 -6.19 2.97 6.49
CA VAL A 168 -6.42 2.41 5.16
C VAL A 168 -7.20 3.41 4.34
N VAL A 169 -6.73 3.61 3.12
CA VAL A 169 -7.31 4.46 2.08
C VAL A 169 -7.48 3.59 0.84
N ILE A 170 -8.68 3.62 0.28
CA ILE A 170 -8.97 3.02 -1.02
C ILE A 170 -9.15 4.16 -2.00
N ALA A 171 -8.29 4.23 -3.02
CA ALA A 171 -8.52 5.14 -4.14
C ALA A 171 -9.79 4.67 -4.87
N TYR A 172 -10.72 5.58 -5.19
CA TYR A 172 -11.96 5.16 -5.83
C TYR A 172 -11.63 4.69 -7.24
N ARG A 173 -11.73 3.38 -7.47
CA ARG A 173 -11.28 2.66 -8.67
C ARG A 173 -9.78 2.70 -8.90
N GLU A 174 -9.23 3.89 -9.12
CA GLU A 174 -7.84 4.08 -9.56
C GLU A 174 -7.28 5.35 -8.93
N TYR A 175 -5.99 5.33 -8.58
CA TYR A 175 -5.21 6.49 -8.14
C TYR A 175 -5.36 7.70 -9.10
N GLU A 176 -5.37 7.42 -10.40
CA GLU A 176 -5.54 8.36 -11.51
C GLU A 176 -6.79 9.24 -11.37
N THR A 177 -7.83 8.73 -10.69
CA THR A 177 -9.07 9.48 -10.43
C THR A 177 -8.80 10.79 -9.69
N TRP A 178 -7.78 10.85 -8.84
CA TRP A 178 -7.40 12.08 -8.14
C TRP A 178 -6.81 13.13 -9.08
N PHE A 179 -6.05 12.71 -10.09
CA PHE A 179 -5.55 13.60 -11.14
C PHE A 179 -6.68 14.06 -12.04
N LEU A 180 -7.58 13.15 -12.44
CA LEU A 180 -8.74 13.48 -13.24
C LEU A 180 -9.62 14.52 -12.52
N ALA A 181 -9.82 14.38 -11.21
CA ALA A 181 -10.57 15.35 -10.40
C ALA A 181 -9.92 16.75 -10.36
N ALA A 182 -8.63 16.86 -10.65
CA ALA A 182 -7.88 18.10 -10.66
C ALA A 182 -7.23 18.41 -12.02
N VAL A 183 -7.74 17.84 -13.13
CA VAL A 183 -7.02 17.85 -14.43
C VAL A 183 -6.75 19.26 -14.94
N GLU A 184 -7.62 20.23 -14.64
CA GLU A 184 -7.41 21.62 -15.07
C GLU A 184 -6.17 22.25 -14.40
N SER A 185 -5.72 21.72 -13.26
CA SER A 185 -4.46 22.15 -12.62
C SER A 185 -3.20 21.59 -13.29
N LEU A 186 -3.38 20.57 -14.14
CA LEU A 186 -2.33 19.88 -14.88
C LEU A 186 -2.17 20.41 -16.32
N ARG A 187 -3.05 21.30 -16.80
CA ARG A 187 -2.92 21.97 -18.11
C ARG A 187 -1.49 22.49 -18.35
N GLY A 188 -0.91 22.13 -19.49
CA GLY A 188 0.45 22.50 -19.89
C GLY A 188 1.55 21.75 -19.13
N LYS A 189 1.22 20.79 -18.26
CA LYS A 189 2.17 20.00 -17.45
C LYS A 189 1.93 18.52 -17.70
N CYS A 190 2.96 17.69 -17.51
CA CYS A 190 2.83 16.22 -17.61
C CYS A 190 2.20 15.75 -18.93
N GLY A 191 2.34 16.54 -20.01
CA GLY A 191 1.73 16.27 -21.32
C GLY A 191 0.21 16.47 -21.38
N ILE A 192 -0.42 17.09 -20.39
CA ILE A 192 -1.87 17.38 -20.39
C ILE A 192 -2.15 18.66 -21.19
N SER A 193 -3.11 18.57 -22.10
CA SER A 193 -3.59 19.65 -22.97
C SER A 193 -4.05 20.88 -22.19
N ASP A 194 -3.80 22.07 -22.73
CA ASP A 194 -4.23 23.35 -22.14
C ASP A 194 -5.75 23.52 -22.11
N VAL A 195 -6.48 22.76 -22.93
CA VAL A 195 -7.95 22.77 -22.96
C VAL A 195 -8.58 21.64 -22.14
N ALA A 196 -7.78 20.84 -21.43
CA ALA A 196 -8.29 19.70 -20.64
C ALA A 196 -9.31 20.16 -19.58
N ALA A 197 -10.47 19.52 -19.54
CA ALA A 197 -11.52 19.81 -18.57
C ALA A 197 -11.99 18.50 -17.94
N ALA A 198 -12.04 18.46 -16.61
CA ALA A 198 -12.47 17.26 -15.92
C ALA A 198 -13.98 17.07 -16.14
N PRO A 199 -14.45 15.82 -16.27
CA PRO A 199 -15.89 15.55 -16.32
C PRO A 199 -16.56 16.01 -15.02
N ASP A 200 -17.86 16.33 -15.08
CA ASP A 200 -18.63 16.84 -13.93
C ASP A 200 -18.51 15.94 -12.70
N ASN A 201 -18.53 14.62 -12.93
CA ASN A 201 -18.26 13.62 -11.90
C ASN A 201 -17.01 12.80 -12.26
N PRO A 202 -15.81 13.21 -11.82
CA PRO A 202 -14.56 12.48 -12.06
C PRO A 202 -14.58 11.03 -11.58
N GLU A 203 -15.20 10.78 -10.43
CA GLU A 203 -15.33 9.42 -9.88
C GLU A 203 -16.30 8.55 -10.71
N SER A 204 -17.16 9.09 -11.58
CA SER A 204 -18.04 8.25 -12.42
C SER A 204 -17.30 7.52 -13.54
N ARG A 205 -16.11 8.01 -13.92
CA ARG A 205 -15.38 7.48 -15.07
C ARG A 205 -14.69 6.19 -14.69
N ARG A 206 -14.92 5.13 -15.48
CA ARG A 206 -14.43 3.79 -15.14
C ARG A 206 -12.92 3.63 -15.31
N ASP A 207 -12.46 4.10 -16.45
CA ASP A 207 -11.07 4.04 -16.88
C ASP A 207 -10.50 5.45 -16.73
N ALA A 208 -9.99 5.77 -15.53
CA ALA A 208 -9.46 7.09 -15.24
C ALA A 208 -8.12 7.28 -15.95
N LYS A 209 -7.35 6.20 -16.12
CA LYS A 209 -6.15 6.17 -16.97
C LYS A 209 -6.47 6.56 -18.42
N GLY A 210 -7.41 5.88 -19.07
CA GLY A 210 -7.82 6.21 -20.44
C GLY A 210 -8.39 7.62 -20.54
N ALA A 211 -9.10 8.08 -19.51
CA ALA A 211 -9.56 9.48 -19.45
C ALA A 211 -8.40 10.50 -19.40
N LEU A 212 -7.31 10.19 -18.71
CA LEU A 212 -6.12 11.05 -18.70
C LEU A 212 -5.40 11.03 -20.06
N GLU A 213 -5.35 9.87 -20.71
CA GLU A 213 -4.75 9.72 -22.05
C GLU A 213 -5.47 10.55 -23.11
N GLU A 214 -6.80 10.71 -23.02
CA GLU A 214 -7.57 11.59 -23.92
C GLU A 214 -7.13 13.06 -23.86
N PHE A 215 -6.51 13.49 -22.75
CA PHE A 215 -5.97 14.82 -22.61
C PHE A 215 -4.49 14.94 -23.02
N MET A 216 -3.87 13.83 -23.45
CA MET A 216 -2.49 13.80 -23.91
C MET A 216 -2.41 13.84 -25.45
N PRO A 217 -1.27 14.23 -26.04
CA PRO A 217 -1.08 14.15 -27.49
C PRO A 217 -1.30 12.72 -28.02
N GLU A 218 -1.88 12.58 -29.20
CA GLU A 218 -2.29 11.28 -29.80
C GLU A 218 -1.20 10.18 -29.81
N ARG A 219 0.08 10.56 -29.79
CA ARG A 219 1.22 9.61 -29.80
C ARG A 219 1.82 9.34 -28.43
N ARG A 220 1.19 9.81 -27.36
CA ARG A 220 1.68 9.68 -25.98
C ARG A 220 0.64 8.97 -25.12
N ALA A 221 0.96 7.74 -24.73
CA ALA A 221 0.21 7.02 -23.72
C ALA A 221 0.62 7.46 -22.31
N TYR A 222 -0.28 7.23 -21.36
CA TYR A 222 -0.02 7.46 -19.94
C TYR A 222 0.89 6.35 -19.40
N SER A 223 1.96 6.76 -18.73
CA SER A 223 2.91 5.84 -18.11
C SER A 223 2.86 5.98 -16.60
N GLU A 224 2.24 5.03 -15.90
CA GLU A 224 2.07 5.08 -14.44
C GLU A 224 3.39 5.38 -13.69
N THR A 225 4.49 4.76 -14.11
CA THR A 225 5.80 4.92 -13.45
C THR A 225 6.46 6.27 -13.69
N LEU A 226 6.09 6.99 -14.75
CA LEU A 226 6.63 8.31 -15.08
C LEU A 226 5.66 9.44 -14.69
N ASP A 227 4.39 9.27 -15.04
CA ASP A 227 3.34 10.28 -14.93
C ASP A 227 2.78 10.37 -13.52
N GLN A 228 2.51 9.26 -12.81
CA GLN A 228 1.99 9.34 -11.45
C GLN A 228 2.88 10.17 -10.51
N PRO A 229 4.21 9.97 -10.42
CA PRO A 229 5.04 10.81 -9.55
C PRO A 229 5.12 12.27 -10.02
N ALA A 230 5.18 12.51 -11.34
CA ALA A 230 5.22 13.85 -11.90
C ALA A 230 3.93 14.64 -11.63
N MET A 231 2.77 14.02 -11.88
CA MET A 231 1.47 14.61 -11.60
C MET A 231 1.27 14.79 -10.10
N SER A 232 1.62 13.78 -9.28
CA SER A 232 1.58 13.85 -7.81
C SER A 232 2.38 15.00 -7.24
N ALA A 233 3.44 15.43 -7.92
CA ALA A 233 4.25 16.57 -7.50
C ALA A 233 3.53 17.92 -7.65
N VAL A 234 2.56 18.03 -8.57
CA VAL A 234 2.07 19.34 -9.04
C VAL A 234 0.56 19.53 -9.06
N PHE A 235 -0.26 18.47 -9.08
CA PHE A 235 -1.72 18.65 -9.14
C PHE A 235 -2.25 19.44 -7.94
N ASP A 236 -3.34 20.20 -8.14
CA ASP A 236 -4.00 20.94 -7.07
C ASP A 236 -4.77 20.00 -6.14
N MET A 237 -4.18 19.74 -4.96
CA MET A 237 -4.77 18.90 -3.92
C MET A 237 -6.07 19.49 -3.35
N GLY A 238 -6.24 20.81 -3.33
CA GLY A 238 -7.48 21.45 -2.89
C GLY A 238 -8.62 21.19 -3.86
N ARG A 239 -8.35 21.26 -5.17
CA ARG A 239 -9.33 20.88 -6.20
C ARG A 239 -9.69 19.40 -6.14
N ALA A 240 -8.70 18.51 -6.01
CA ALA A 240 -8.94 17.08 -5.82
C ALA A 240 -9.76 16.81 -4.54
N HIS A 241 -9.48 17.52 -3.45
CA HIS A 241 -10.22 17.42 -2.18
C HIS A 241 -11.69 17.79 -2.34
N ARG A 242 -12.03 18.87 -3.07
CA ARG A 242 -13.42 19.23 -3.33
C ARG A 242 -14.15 18.19 -4.19
N ARG A 243 -13.46 17.63 -5.20
CA ARG A 243 -14.08 16.84 -6.26
C ARG A 243 -13.97 15.31 -6.10
N SER A 244 -13.15 14.80 -5.18
CA SER A 244 -13.00 13.36 -4.94
C SER A 244 -13.17 12.99 -3.47
N ARG A 245 -14.11 12.08 -3.20
CA ARG A 245 -14.35 11.52 -1.87
C ARG A 245 -13.20 10.64 -1.41
N SER A 246 -12.62 9.85 -2.32
CA SER A 246 -11.46 9.01 -1.97
C SER A 246 -10.23 9.84 -1.63
N PHE A 247 -9.99 10.97 -2.34
CA PHE A 247 -8.93 11.91 -1.96
C PHE A 247 -9.21 12.57 -0.60
N ARG A 248 -10.45 12.98 -0.30
CA ARG A 248 -10.83 13.45 1.04
C ARG A 248 -10.53 12.41 2.12
N LYS A 249 -10.75 11.12 1.84
CA LYS A 249 -10.42 10.05 2.79
C LYS A 249 -8.92 9.96 3.06
N LEU A 250 -8.07 10.13 2.05
CA LEU A 250 -6.61 10.21 2.23
C LEU A 250 -6.23 11.38 3.13
N VAL A 251 -6.74 12.57 2.83
CA VAL A 251 -6.47 13.79 3.59
C VAL A 251 -6.91 13.62 5.06
N LYS A 252 -8.09 13.05 5.29
CA LYS A 252 -8.57 12.70 6.64
C LYS A 252 -7.64 11.69 7.33
N ALA A 253 -7.24 10.62 6.66
CA ALA A 253 -6.33 9.61 7.23
C ALA A 253 -5.00 10.20 7.69
N VAL A 254 -4.41 11.08 6.87
CA VAL A 254 -3.15 11.77 7.21
C VAL A 254 -3.34 12.67 8.42
N GLY A 255 -4.42 13.44 8.49
CA GLY A 255 -4.73 14.27 9.66
C GLY A 255 -4.89 13.47 10.94
N GLU A 256 -5.62 12.35 10.89
CA GLU A 256 -5.80 11.45 12.03
C GLU A 256 -4.48 10.84 12.50
N ILE A 257 -3.60 10.45 11.56
CA ILE A 257 -2.26 9.94 11.88
C ILE A 257 -1.41 11.02 12.53
N LEU A 258 -1.36 12.22 11.95
CA LEU A 258 -0.56 13.33 12.49
C LEU A 258 -1.03 13.75 13.89
N SER A 259 -2.35 13.71 14.13
CA SER A 259 -2.95 13.95 15.45
C SER A 259 -2.48 12.91 16.48
N GLN A 260 -2.50 11.62 16.12
CA GLN A 260 -2.01 10.54 16.99
C GLN A 260 -0.48 10.59 17.19
N LEU A 261 0.26 11.15 16.23
CA LEU A 261 1.68 11.46 16.36
C LEU A 261 1.96 12.75 17.15
N HIS A 262 0.93 13.38 17.72
CA HIS A 262 1.01 14.63 18.47
C HIS A 262 1.71 15.75 17.69
N GLN A 263 1.55 15.77 16.37
CA GLN A 263 2.04 16.88 15.55
C GLN A 263 1.10 18.08 15.68
N PRO A 264 1.64 19.31 15.70
CA PRO A 264 0.82 20.51 15.72
C PRO A 264 0.07 20.62 14.38
N LEU A 265 -1.25 20.45 14.41
CA LEU A 265 -2.14 20.66 13.27
C LEU A 265 -2.97 21.93 13.52
N THR A 266 -2.58 23.04 12.91
CA THR A 266 -3.26 24.33 13.16
C THR A 266 -4.63 24.39 12.49
N ALA A 267 -4.74 23.97 11.23
CA ALA A 267 -6.00 23.85 10.50
C ALA A 267 -5.88 22.73 9.45
N TRP A 268 -6.62 21.64 9.65
CA TRP A 268 -6.57 20.47 8.75
C TRP A 268 -7.97 19.93 8.45
N PRO A 269 -8.32 19.68 7.17
CA PRO A 269 -7.58 20.10 5.97
C PRO A 269 -7.42 21.63 5.91
N PRO A 270 -6.52 22.16 5.07
CA PRO A 270 -6.40 23.60 4.89
C PRO A 270 -7.76 24.25 4.57
N PRO A 271 -8.18 25.34 5.24
CA PRO A 271 -9.51 25.93 5.06
C PRO A 271 -9.85 26.26 3.60
N GLN A 272 -8.87 26.66 2.80
CA GLN A 272 -9.02 26.94 1.37
C GLN A 272 -9.36 25.71 0.51
N TRP A 273 -9.34 24.50 1.08
CA TRP A 273 -9.78 23.26 0.42
C TRP A 273 -11.26 22.97 0.65
N GLN A 274 -11.92 23.71 1.53
CA GLN A 274 -13.37 23.66 1.70
C GLN A 274 -14.05 24.49 0.61
N ASP A 275 -15.27 24.11 0.24
CA ASP A 275 -16.05 24.87 -0.74
C ASP A 275 -16.41 26.25 -0.18
N VAL A 276 -15.96 27.30 -0.85
CA VAL A 276 -16.44 28.66 -0.63
C VAL A 276 -17.79 28.78 -1.36
N GLY A 277 -18.84 28.16 -0.82
CA GLY A 277 -20.21 28.30 -1.36
C GLY A 277 -20.92 27.00 -1.68
N ALA A 278 -21.49 26.38 -0.65
CA ALA A 278 -22.74 25.63 -0.76
C ALA A 278 -23.58 26.02 0.47
N GLN A 279 -24.25 27.18 0.38
CA GLN A 279 -25.44 27.50 1.15
C GLN A 279 -26.63 27.30 0.24
#